data_AF-A0A6N7MHQ2-F1
#
_entry.id   AF-A0A6N7MHQ2-F1
#
_cell.length_a   1.000
_cell.length_b   1.000
_cell.length_c   1.000
_cell.angle_alpha   90.00
_cell.angle_beta   90.00
_cell.angle_gamma   90.00
#
_symmetry.space_group_name_H-M   'P 1'
#
loop_
_entity.id
_entity.type
_entity.pdbx_description
1 polymer ?
#
loop_
_entity_poly.entity_id
_entity_poly.type
_entity_poly.pdbx_seq_one_letter_code
_entity_poly.pdbx_strand_id
1 'polypeptide(L)'
;MKYIFNQYPILTVIITLVISGSCTHTPTPIEKTVVLSSKTSKPPSEDSKFTGIYKSYHTDGYLYSEIKFENGLKHGLAKRYYPDGKLHSEIYYENGKKVNLSKWFYTSGEVYRVTPYKNGKIDGIQKKFFRDGTLQAEIPYENGNRKIGLKEYDKYGDLLKSYPKIVFTATDNTQINRIYLLRCSLSNKSSKVNFYLV
;
A
#
# COMPACT_ATOMS: atom_id res chain seq x y z
N MET A 1 -27.81 50.18 18.01
CA MET A 1 -27.36 48.81 18.33
C MET A 1 -27.19 48.05 17.02
N LYS A 2 -25.95 47.70 16.68
CA LYS A 2 -25.52 47.26 15.35
C LYS A 2 -25.74 45.76 15.15
N TYR A 3 -26.39 45.40 14.05
CA TYR A 3 -26.35 44.07 13.46
C TYR A 3 -25.03 43.89 12.69
N ILE A 4 -24.36 42.75 12.85
CA ILE A 4 -23.33 42.30 11.92
C ILE A 4 -23.60 40.82 11.62
N PHE A 5 -24.06 40.57 10.40
CA PHE A 5 -24.02 39.29 9.70
C PHE A 5 -22.56 38.99 9.33
N ASN A 6 -22.03 37.82 9.68
CA ASN A 6 -20.71 37.39 9.24
C ASN A 6 -20.84 36.45 8.04
N GLN A 7 -20.21 36.84 6.93
CA GLN A 7 -20.31 36.20 5.62
C GLN A 7 -19.37 34.99 5.47
N TYR A 8 -19.84 33.99 4.73
CA TYR A 8 -19.07 32.83 4.26
C TYR A 8 -18.02 33.24 3.20
N PRO A 9 -16.84 32.59 3.12
CA PRO A 9 -15.82 32.96 2.14
C PRO A 9 -16.19 32.49 0.73
N ILE A 10 -16.03 33.42 -0.21
CA ILE A 10 -16.38 33.35 -1.63
C ILE A 10 -15.39 32.46 -2.39
N LEU A 11 -15.94 31.47 -3.11
CA LEU A 11 -15.23 30.61 -4.05
C LEU A 11 -14.82 31.44 -5.27
N THR A 12 -13.52 31.73 -5.43
CA THR A 12 -13.02 32.53 -6.55
C THR A 12 -12.76 31.61 -7.75
N VAL A 13 -13.60 31.70 -8.78
CA VAL A 13 -13.43 31.00 -10.07
C VAL A 13 -12.96 32.03 -11.09
N ILE A 14 -11.70 31.98 -11.50
CA ILE A 14 -11.16 32.85 -12.56
C ILE A 14 -11.23 32.07 -13.88
N ILE A 15 -12.05 32.55 -14.82
CA ILE A 15 -12.12 32.06 -16.21
C ILE A 15 -11.66 33.21 -17.11
N THR A 16 -10.45 33.13 -17.64
CA THR A 16 -9.98 34.02 -18.71
C THR A 16 -10.31 33.40 -20.06
N LEU A 17 -11.14 34.11 -20.83
CA LEU A 17 -11.58 33.76 -22.17
C LEU A 17 -10.66 34.48 -23.18
N VAL A 18 -9.93 33.74 -24.01
CA VAL A 18 -9.26 34.27 -25.20
C VAL A 18 -9.71 33.42 -26.38
N ILE A 19 -10.37 34.04 -27.35
CA ILE A 19 -10.83 33.39 -28.58
C ILE A 19 -10.05 34.00 -29.75
N SER A 20 -9.34 33.14 -30.51
CA SER A 20 -9.33 33.22 -31.98
C SER A 20 -8.70 31.97 -32.57
N GLY A 21 -9.24 31.51 -33.71
CA GLY A 21 -8.53 30.67 -34.69
C GLY A 21 -9.06 29.24 -34.84
N SER A 22 -9.77 29.00 -35.94
CA SER A 22 -10.26 27.69 -36.40
C SER A 22 -9.16 26.66 -36.65
N CYS A 23 -9.38 25.42 -36.22
CA CYS A 23 -9.14 24.22 -37.02
C CYS A 23 -9.89 23.04 -36.36
N THR A 24 -10.54 22.19 -37.15
CA THR A 24 -11.32 21.04 -36.70
C THR A 24 -10.42 19.98 -36.06
N HIS A 25 -10.21 20.11 -34.76
CA HIS A 25 -10.01 18.98 -33.86
C HIS A 25 -11.28 18.93 -33.02
N THR A 26 -12.02 17.83 -33.06
CA THR A 26 -12.95 17.55 -31.97
C THR A 26 -12.11 17.57 -30.69
N PRO A 27 -12.28 18.54 -29.79
CA PRO A 27 -11.63 18.45 -28.50
C PRO A 27 -12.22 17.19 -27.88
N THR A 28 -11.39 16.17 -27.64
CA THR A 28 -11.71 15.17 -26.63
C THR A 28 -12.20 15.95 -25.43
N PRO A 29 -13.40 15.69 -24.88
CA PRO A 29 -13.85 16.40 -23.70
C PRO A 29 -12.73 16.27 -22.68
N ILE A 30 -12.11 17.37 -22.32
CA ILE A 30 -11.23 17.40 -21.17
C ILE A 30 -12.19 17.14 -20.02
N GLU A 31 -12.38 15.87 -19.67
CA GLU A 31 -13.19 15.46 -18.54
C GLU A 31 -12.65 16.26 -17.37
N LYS A 32 -13.45 17.23 -16.92
CA LYS A 32 -13.17 18.00 -15.71
C LYS A 32 -13.13 16.99 -14.60
N THR A 33 -11.94 16.47 -14.31
CA THR A 33 -11.76 15.45 -13.29
C THR A 33 -12.11 16.12 -11.98
N VAL A 34 -13.23 15.70 -11.38
CA VAL A 34 -13.68 16.24 -10.10
C VAL A 34 -12.66 15.80 -9.05
N VAL A 35 -11.98 16.76 -8.44
CA VAL A 35 -11.01 16.50 -7.36
C VAL A 35 -11.67 16.83 -6.03
N LEU A 36 -11.86 15.82 -5.19
CA LEU A 36 -12.24 15.99 -3.78
C LEU A 36 -10.98 15.93 -2.93
N SER A 37 -10.83 16.86 -1.99
CA SER A 37 -9.70 16.91 -1.06
C SER A 37 -10.17 16.95 0.39
N SER A 38 -9.53 16.19 1.27
CA SER A 38 -9.75 16.34 2.71
C SER A 38 -8.48 16.20 3.54
N LYS A 39 -8.41 16.99 4.62
CA LYS A 39 -7.39 16.87 5.67
C LYS A 39 -7.82 15.89 6.78
N THR A 40 -9.11 15.58 6.89
CA THR A 40 -9.69 14.81 8.00
C THR A 40 -10.90 13.95 7.61
N SER A 41 -11.37 13.96 6.35
CA SER A 41 -12.59 13.21 6.00
C SER A 41 -12.29 11.76 5.64
N LYS A 42 -13.23 10.88 6.00
CA LYS A 42 -13.31 9.51 5.47
C LYS A 42 -13.36 9.57 3.93
N PRO A 43 -12.74 8.62 3.20
CA PRO A 43 -12.92 8.53 1.75
C PRO A 43 -14.41 8.42 1.39
N PRO A 44 -14.79 8.80 0.14
CA PRO A 44 -16.18 8.66 -0.33
C PRO A 44 -16.71 7.26 -0.02
N SER A 45 -17.92 7.19 0.54
CA SER A 45 -18.62 5.91 0.73
C SER A 45 -19.06 5.37 -0.63
N GLU A 46 -19.26 4.06 -0.73
CA GLU A 46 -19.77 3.42 -1.94
C GLU A 46 -21.13 4.02 -2.36
N ASP A 47 -21.95 4.45 -1.39
CA ASP A 47 -23.24 5.09 -1.63
C ASP A 47 -23.17 6.49 -2.28
N SER A 48 -22.00 7.13 -2.28
CA SER A 48 -21.86 8.52 -2.75
C SER A 48 -21.98 8.69 -4.27
N LYS A 49 -21.96 7.59 -5.04
CA LYS A 49 -21.86 7.58 -6.52
C LYS A 49 -20.74 8.47 -7.07
N PHE A 50 -19.74 8.80 -6.26
CA PHE A 50 -18.69 9.74 -6.63
C PHE A 50 -17.81 9.17 -7.76
N THR A 51 -17.58 9.98 -8.79
CA THR A 51 -16.63 9.70 -9.87
C THR A 51 -15.64 10.85 -9.94
N GLY A 52 -14.35 10.54 -9.83
CA GLY A 52 -13.29 11.54 -9.80
C GLY A 52 -12.07 11.10 -9.01
N ILE A 53 -11.19 12.04 -8.71
CA ILE A 53 -9.98 11.79 -7.91
C ILE A 53 -10.24 12.28 -6.48
N TYR A 54 -10.01 11.40 -5.51
CA TYR A 54 -9.99 11.75 -4.11
C TYR A 54 -8.55 11.88 -3.63
N LYS A 55 -8.20 13.03 -3.05
CA LYS A 55 -6.92 13.31 -2.42
C LYS A 55 -7.08 13.46 -0.92
N SER A 56 -6.19 12.82 -0.16
CA SER A 56 -6.06 13.05 1.27
C SER A 56 -4.66 13.51 1.62
N TYR A 57 -4.54 14.26 2.71
CA TYR A 57 -3.30 14.89 3.14
C TYR A 57 -2.95 14.43 4.56
N HIS A 58 -1.65 14.40 4.84
CA HIS A 58 -1.10 14.26 6.18
C HIS A 58 -1.47 15.49 7.03
N THR A 59 -1.28 15.41 8.35
CA THR A 59 -1.60 16.50 9.28
C THR A 59 -0.77 17.76 9.04
N ASP A 60 0.44 17.59 8.49
CA ASP A 60 1.35 18.66 8.06
C ASP A 60 0.98 19.28 6.70
N GLY A 61 -0.03 18.74 6.01
CA GLY A 61 -0.52 19.24 4.73
C GLY A 61 0.12 18.62 3.50
N TYR A 62 1.10 17.71 3.63
CA TYR A 62 1.65 16.98 2.48
C TYR A 62 0.68 15.92 1.96
N LEU A 63 0.70 15.65 0.65
CA LEU A 63 -0.18 14.67 0.03
C LEU A 63 0.07 13.29 0.63
N TYR A 64 -0.97 12.63 1.14
CA TYR A 64 -0.90 11.28 1.70
C TYR A 64 -1.36 10.23 0.69
N SER A 65 -2.47 10.48 -0.01
CA SER A 65 -2.96 9.53 -1.01
C SER A 65 -3.75 10.20 -2.12
N GLU A 66 -3.75 9.56 -3.28
CA GLU A 66 -4.55 9.90 -4.44
C GLU A 66 -5.25 8.63 -4.94
N ILE A 67 -6.57 8.64 -5.00
CA ILE A 67 -7.38 7.48 -5.34
C ILE A 67 -8.42 7.89 -6.38
N LYS A 68 -8.43 7.23 -7.54
CA LYS A 68 -9.50 7.40 -8.52
C LYS A 68 -10.71 6.54 -8.13
N PHE A 69 -11.88 7.16 -8.23
CA PHE A 69 -13.19 6.56 -8.00
C PHE A 69 -14.05 6.64 -9.25
N GLU A 70 -14.88 5.63 -9.43
CA GLU A 70 -15.92 5.56 -10.44
C GLU A 70 -17.18 4.98 -9.78
N ASN A 71 -18.27 5.73 -9.80
CA ASN A 71 -19.56 5.37 -9.19
C ASN A 71 -19.44 4.94 -7.72
N GLY A 72 -18.62 5.63 -6.93
CA GLY A 72 -18.39 5.34 -5.51
C GLY A 72 -17.39 4.21 -5.25
N LEU A 73 -16.93 3.49 -6.27
CA LEU A 73 -15.97 2.41 -6.15
C LEU A 73 -14.57 2.84 -6.60
N LYS A 74 -13.53 2.32 -5.96
CA LYS A 74 -12.15 2.58 -6.42
C LYS A 74 -11.94 1.97 -7.80
N HIS A 75 -11.38 2.76 -8.72
CA HIS A 75 -11.15 2.33 -10.09
C HIS A 75 -9.89 3.01 -10.65
N GLY A 76 -8.99 2.24 -11.24
CA GLY A 76 -7.71 2.71 -11.76
C GLY A 76 -6.59 2.75 -10.72
N LEU A 77 -5.59 3.59 -10.98
CA LEU A 77 -4.38 3.70 -10.16
C LEU A 77 -4.64 4.51 -8.88
N ALA A 78 -4.32 3.90 -7.74
CA ALA A 78 -4.26 4.57 -6.45
C ALA A 78 -2.81 4.68 -5.98
N LYS A 79 -2.42 5.87 -5.52
CA LYS A 79 -1.09 6.19 -5.01
C LYS A 79 -1.15 6.56 -3.54
N ARG A 80 -0.10 6.19 -2.80
CA ARG A 80 0.15 6.70 -1.44
C ARG A 80 1.57 7.22 -1.36
N TYR A 81 1.77 8.19 -0.47
CA TYR A 81 3.03 8.88 -0.31
C TYR A 81 3.46 8.89 1.16
N TYR A 82 4.78 8.86 1.35
CA TYR A 82 5.42 9.14 2.63
C TYR A 82 5.22 10.61 3.04
N PRO A 83 5.45 10.96 4.32
CA PRO A 83 5.38 12.36 4.78
C PRO A 83 6.35 13.29 4.04
N ASP A 84 7.48 12.77 3.54
CA ASP A 84 8.44 13.52 2.71
C ASP A 84 8.01 13.68 1.24
N GLY A 85 6.78 13.27 0.90
CA GLY A 85 6.19 13.37 -0.43
C GLY A 85 6.62 12.27 -1.40
N LYS A 86 7.54 11.38 -1.03
CA LYS A 86 7.97 10.28 -1.90
C LYS A 86 6.90 9.21 -2.04
N LEU A 87 6.89 8.52 -3.17
CA LEU A 87 5.93 7.46 -3.44
C LEU A 87 6.14 6.28 -2.47
N HIS A 88 5.09 5.89 -1.76
CA HIS A 88 5.09 4.74 -0.87
C HIS A 88 4.50 3.49 -1.56
N SER A 89 3.42 3.66 -2.34
CA SER A 89 2.78 2.53 -3.02
C SER A 89 1.93 2.92 -4.21
N GLU A 90 1.85 2.00 -5.17
CA GLU A 90 0.95 2.02 -6.32
C GLU A 90 0.08 0.77 -6.30
N ILE A 91 -1.24 0.95 -6.36
CA ILE A 91 -2.22 -0.14 -6.30
C ILE A 91 -3.27 0.10 -7.38
N TYR A 92 -3.49 -0.89 -8.24
CA TYR A 92 -4.55 -0.83 -9.24
C TYR A 92 -5.84 -1.42 -8.69
N TYR A 93 -6.94 -0.74 -8.97
CA TYR A 93 -8.29 -1.16 -8.61
C TYR A 93 -9.17 -1.27 -9.84
N GLU A 94 -10.11 -2.20 -9.80
CA GLU A 94 -11.21 -2.32 -10.75
C GLU A 94 -12.46 -2.69 -9.93
N ASN A 95 -13.50 -1.86 -10.02
CA ASN A 95 -14.77 -2.04 -9.29
C ASN A 95 -14.57 -2.32 -7.79
N GLY A 96 -13.71 -1.52 -7.15
CA GLY A 96 -13.40 -1.61 -5.72
C GLY A 96 -12.40 -2.73 -5.35
N LYS A 97 -12.07 -3.64 -6.27
CA LYS A 97 -11.18 -4.78 -6.02
C LYS A 97 -9.78 -4.49 -6.53
N LYS A 98 -8.75 -4.92 -5.80
CA LYS A 98 -7.36 -4.85 -6.28
C LYS A 98 -7.17 -5.79 -7.47
N VAL A 99 -6.46 -5.32 -8.48
CA VAL A 99 -6.12 -6.08 -9.70
C VAL A 99 -4.67 -5.80 -10.10
N ASN A 100 -4.13 -6.62 -11.00
CA ASN A 100 -2.78 -6.46 -11.57
C ASN A 100 -1.66 -6.40 -10.51
N LEU A 101 -0.52 -5.81 -10.88
CA LEU A 101 0.64 -5.67 -10.00
C LEU A 101 0.52 -4.42 -9.14
N SER A 102 0.56 -4.60 -7.82
CA SER A 102 0.79 -3.50 -6.87
C SER A 102 2.26 -3.42 -6.50
N LYS A 103 2.77 -2.21 -6.30
CA LYS A 103 4.16 -1.93 -5.93
C LYS A 103 4.23 -1.15 -4.62
N TRP A 104 5.26 -1.41 -3.84
CA TRP A 104 5.64 -0.61 -2.67
C TRP A 104 7.11 -0.28 -2.72
N PHE A 105 7.44 0.91 -2.26
CA PHE A 105 8.76 1.51 -2.43
C PHE A 105 9.35 1.87 -1.08
N TYR A 106 10.67 1.76 -0.95
CA TYR A 106 11.40 2.28 0.19
C TYR A 106 11.29 3.82 0.20
N THR A 107 11.60 4.44 1.35
CA THR A 107 11.72 5.90 1.44
C THR A 107 12.85 6.49 0.58
N SER A 108 13.73 5.66 0.02
CA SER A 108 14.74 6.04 -0.97
C SER A 108 14.22 5.96 -2.42
N GLY A 109 13.08 5.31 -2.65
CA GLY A 109 12.40 5.26 -3.95
C GLY A 109 12.47 3.91 -4.67
N GLU A 110 13.32 2.98 -4.23
CA GLU A 110 13.44 1.64 -4.82
C GLU A 110 12.27 0.75 -4.40
N VAL A 111 11.86 -0.17 -5.28
CA VAL A 111 10.76 -1.10 -4.97
C VAL A 111 11.21 -2.11 -3.90
N TYR A 112 10.49 -2.23 -2.79
CA TYR A 112 10.72 -3.30 -1.80
C TYR A 112 9.73 -4.46 -1.93
N ARG A 113 8.61 -4.26 -2.62
CA ARG A 113 7.59 -5.30 -2.81
C ARG A 113 6.80 -5.13 -4.10
N VAL A 114 6.59 -6.23 -4.81
CA VAL A 114 5.63 -6.35 -5.91
C VAL A 114 4.67 -7.49 -5.59
N THR A 115 3.37 -7.22 -5.67
CA THR A 115 2.32 -8.19 -5.34
C THR A 115 1.29 -8.27 -6.46
N PRO A 116 1.10 -9.45 -7.08
CA PRO A 116 0.02 -9.64 -8.04
C PRO A 116 -1.32 -9.82 -7.33
N TYR A 117 -2.34 -9.13 -7.82
CA TYR A 117 -3.71 -9.25 -7.35
C TYR A 117 -4.65 -9.69 -8.47
N LYS A 118 -5.58 -10.57 -8.11
CA LYS A 118 -6.72 -10.98 -8.92
C LYS A 118 -7.96 -10.95 -8.04
N ASN A 119 -9.00 -10.25 -8.48
CA ASN A 119 -10.28 -10.14 -7.75
C ASN A 119 -10.13 -9.77 -6.27
N GLY A 120 -9.22 -8.85 -5.95
CA GLY A 120 -8.98 -8.37 -4.59
C GLY A 120 -8.09 -9.26 -3.72
N LYS A 121 -7.70 -10.44 -4.20
CA LYS A 121 -6.83 -11.39 -3.49
C LYS A 121 -5.45 -11.45 -4.13
N ILE A 122 -4.42 -11.76 -3.33
CA ILE A 122 -3.08 -12.00 -3.87
C ILE A 122 -3.13 -13.33 -4.63
N ASP A 123 -2.72 -13.32 -5.89
CA ASP A 123 -2.74 -14.51 -6.76
C ASP A 123 -1.53 -14.48 -7.69
N GLY A 124 -0.60 -15.43 -7.49
CA GLY A 124 0.70 -15.46 -8.15
C GLY A 124 1.88 -15.26 -7.19
N ILE A 125 3.05 -14.92 -7.73
CA ILE A 125 4.28 -14.78 -6.95
C ILE A 125 4.44 -13.34 -6.43
N GLN A 126 4.38 -13.17 -5.11
CA GLN A 126 4.82 -11.93 -4.47
C GLN A 126 6.34 -11.89 -4.44
N LYS A 127 6.93 -10.78 -4.89
CA LYS A 127 8.37 -10.54 -4.84
C LYS A 127 8.70 -9.48 -3.81
N LYS A 128 9.75 -9.70 -3.03
CA LYS A 128 10.37 -8.70 -2.15
C LYS A 128 11.80 -8.45 -2.58
N PHE A 129 12.29 -7.25 -2.34
CA PHE A 129 13.61 -6.83 -2.75
C PHE A 129 14.34 -6.15 -1.60
N PHE A 130 15.67 -6.25 -1.60
CA PHE A 130 16.55 -5.43 -0.78
C PHE A 130 16.61 -3.99 -1.34
N ARG A 131 17.21 -3.07 -0.59
CA ARG A 131 17.27 -1.64 -0.96
C ARG A 131 18.11 -1.38 -2.21
N ASP A 132 19.07 -2.24 -2.51
CA ASP A 132 19.86 -2.22 -3.75
C ASP A 132 19.11 -2.78 -4.97
N GLY A 133 17.87 -3.26 -4.78
CA GLY A 133 17.06 -3.88 -5.83
C GLY A 133 17.29 -5.39 -5.99
N THR A 134 18.21 -5.98 -5.22
CA THR A 134 18.45 -7.44 -5.24
C THR A 134 17.19 -8.17 -4.79
N LEU A 135 16.80 -9.24 -5.50
CA LEU A 135 15.65 -10.06 -5.13
C LEU A 135 15.89 -10.68 -3.75
N GLN A 136 14.98 -10.47 -2.81
CA GLN A 136 15.07 -10.97 -1.44
C GLN A 136 14.22 -12.23 -1.26
N ALA A 137 13.01 -12.25 -1.82
CA ALA A 137 12.12 -13.39 -1.66
C ALA A 137 11.09 -13.50 -2.78
N GLU A 138 10.72 -14.73 -3.10
CA GLU A 138 9.57 -15.09 -3.92
C GLU A 138 8.62 -15.94 -3.08
N ILE A 139 7.41 -15.44 -2.89
CA ILE A 139 6.40 -16.04 -2.02
C ILE A 139 5.19 -16.41 -2.89
N PRO A 140 4.92 -17.70 -3.12
CA PRO A 140 3.78 -18.11 -3.93
C PRO A 140 2.48 -17.94 -3.16
N TYR A 141 1.48 -17.40 -3.84
CA TYR A 141 0.11 -17.24 -3.33
C TYR A 141 -0.90 -17.77 -4.36
N GLU A 142 -2.00 -18.31 -3.85
CA GLU A 142 -3.17 -18.71 -4.63
C GLU A 142 -4.42 -18.31 -3.86
N ASN A 143 -5.32 -17.55 -4.51
CA ASN A 143 -6.58 -17.10 -3.90
C ASN A 143 -6.41 -16.46 -2.51
N GLY A 144 -5.33 -15.69 -2.31
CA GLY A 144 -5.01 -14.98 -1.07
C GLY A 144 -4.24 -15.80 -0.03
N ASN A 145 -4.07 -17.11 -0.23
CA ASN A 145 -3.37 -17.99 0.70
C ASN A 145 -1.93 -18.23 0.27
N ARG A 146 -0.99 -18.23 1.21
CA ARG A 146 0.39 -18.63 0.95
C ARG A 146 0.44 -20.10 0.54
N LYS A 147 1.26 -20.41 -0.46
CA LYS A 147 1.55 -21.78 -0.88
C LYS A 147 2.98 -22.14 -0.47
N ILE A 148 3.27 -23.44 -0.50
CA ILE A 148 4.64 -23.94 -0.39
C ILE A 148 5.47 -23.47 -1.59
N GLY A 149 6.80 -23.43 -1.43
CA GLY A 149 7.71 -22.94 -2.48
C GLY A 149 8.24 -21.53 -2.25
N LEU A 150 8.30 -21.09 -0.99
CA LEU A 150 9.07 -19.91 -0.60
C LEU A 150 10.52 -20.07 -1.09
N LYS A 151 11.01 -19.05 -1.80
CA LYS A 151 12.44 -18.89 -2.10
C LYS A 151 12.92 -17.62 -1.44
N GLU A 152 14.03 -17.69 -0.74
CA GLU A 152 14.70 -16.54 -0.14
C GLU A 152 16.12 -16.47 -0.66
N TYR A 153 16.61 -15.26 -0.82
CA TYR A 153 17.94 -14.98 -1.36
C TYR A 153 18.68 -14.07 -0.39
N ASP A 154 19.99 -14.20 -0.32
CA ASP A 154 20.82 -13.28 0.45
C ASP A 154 21.03 -11.96 -0.29
N LYS A 155 21.76 -11.02 0.35
CA LYS A 155 22.03 -9.70 -0.23
C LYS A 155 22.92 -9.73 -1.48
N TYR A 156 23.52 -10.86 -1.82
CA TYR A 156 24.32 -11.06 -3.03
C TYR A 156 23.50 -11.73 -4.15
N GLY A 157 22.25 -12.12 -3.87
CA GLY A 157 21.35 -12.77 -4.81
C GLY A 157 21.44 -14.29 -4.79
N ASP A 158 22.19 -14.87 -3.86
CA ASP A 158 22.33 -16.32 -3.76
C ASP A 158 21.12 -16.94 -3.05
N LEU A 159 20.55 -17.99 -3.66
CA LEU A 159 19.42 -18.72 -3.09
C LEU A 159 19.81 -19.36 -1.75
N LEU A 160 19.07 -19.04 -0.69
CA LEU A 160 19.19 -19.69 0.61
C LEU A 160 18.67 -21.13 0.52
N LYS A 161 19.59 -22.09 0.56
CA LYS A 161 19.27 -23.54 0.50
C LYS A 161 19.19 -24.21 1.86
N SER A 162 19.69 -23.54 2.91
CA SER A 162 19.74 -24.08 4.25
C SER A 162 19.11 -23.10 5.23
N TYR A 163 18.10 -23.58 5.94
CA TYR A 163 17.41 -22.82 6.97
C TYR A 163 17.81 -23.33 8.35
N PRO A 164 17.96 -22.43 9.34
CA PRO A 164 18.14 -22.90 10.70
C PRO A 164 16.90 -23.68 11.14
N LYS A 165 17.14 -24.92 11.60
CA LYS A 165 16.13 -25.74 12.25
C LYS A 165 15.69 -25.10 13.57
N ILE A 166 14.42 -25.26 13.92
CA ILE A 166 13.92 -24.98 15.27
C ILE A 166 14.40 -26.12 16.18
N VAL A 167 15.05 -25.75 17.29
CA VAL A 167 15.57 -26.67 18.30
C VAL A 167 14.83 -26.40 19.61
N PHE A 168 14.23 -27.45 20.14
CA PHE A 168 13.59 -27.44 21.45
C PHE A 168 14.52 -28.08 22.47
N THR A 169 14.74 -27.40 23.60
CA THR A 169 15.39 -27.99 24.76
C THR A 169 14.43 -27.97 25.94
N ALA A 170 14.22 -29.13 26.54
CA ALA A 170 13.41 -29.26 27.74
C ALA A 170 14.30 -29.37 28.99
N THR A 171 13.90 -28.74 30.08
CA THR A 171 14.54 -28.87 31.38
C THR A 171 13.47 -29.16 32.42
N ASP A 172 13.57 -30.34 33.03
CA ASP A 172 12.69 -30.76 34.12
C ASP A 172 13.22 -30.23 35.45
N ASN A 173 12.59 -29.18 35.98
CA ASN A 173 12.86 -28.64 37.32
C ASN A 173 11.69 -28.94 38.26
N THR A 174 10.85 -29.94 37.95
CA THR A 174 9.63 -30.20 38.72
C THR A 174 9.93 -30.54 40.18
N GLN A 175 11.07 -31.20 40.44
CA GLN A 175 11.55 -31.55 41.78
C GLN A 175 12.03 -30.35 42.60
N ILE A 176 12.38 -29.24 41.96
CA ILE A 176 12.93 -28.05 42.65
C ILE A 176 11.83 -27.01 42.86
N ASN A 177 11.05 -26.71 41.83
CA ASN A 177 10.07 -25.62 41.85
C ASN A 177 8.79 -25.90 41.07
N ARG A 178 8.52 -27.17 40.72
CA ARG A 178 7.35 -27.59 39.93
C ARG A 178 7.27 -26.91 38.54
N ILE A 179 8.42 -26.52 37.96
CA ILE A 179 8.50 -25.92 36.63
C ILE A 179 9.09 -26.91 35.62
N TYR A 180 8.47 -27.00 34.45
CA TYR A 180 9.05 -27.62 33.26
C TYR A 180 9.34 -26.53 32.23
N LEU A 181 10.60 -26.33 31.85
CA LEU A 181 11.01 -25.25 30.97
C LEU A 181 11.28 -25.77 29.57
N LEU A 182 10.48 -25.32 28.60
CA LEU A 182 10.72 -25.53 27.18
C LEU A 182 11.36 -24.27 26.58
N ARG A 183 12.59 -24.38 26.08
CA ARG A 183 13.23 -23.31 25.31
C ARG A 183 13.18 -23.66 23.84
N CYS A 184 12.79 -22.67 23.04
CA CYS A 184 12.82 -22.72 21.60
C CYS A 184 13.97 -21.84 21.10
N SER A 185 14.79 -22.37 20.20
CA SER A 185 15.90 -21.64 19.59
C SER A 185 16.06 -22.03 18.14
N LEU A 186 16.79 -21.21 17.37
CA LEU A 186 17.25 -21.61 16.05
C LEU A 186 18.60 -22.31 16.16
N SER A 187 18.83 -23.36 15.37
CA SER A 187 20.10 -24.11 15.33
C SER A 187 21.34 -23.26 15.04
N ASN A 188 21.18 -22.12 14.37
CA ASN A 188 22.25 -21.14 14.16
C ASN A 188 22.39 -20.11 15.29
N LYS A 189 21.65 -20.27 16.40
CA LYS A 189 21.65 -19.39 17.58
C LYS A 189 21.25 -17.94 17.31
N SER A 190 20.56 -17.67 16.20
CA SER A 190 20.06 -16.32 15.92
C SER A 190 19.03 -15.89 16.97
N SER A 191 19.21 -14.68 17.52
CA SER A 191 18.44 -14.17 18.66
C SER A 191 17.34 -13.18 18.29
N LYS A 192 17.32 -12.68 17.05
CA LYS A 192 16.28 -11.76 16.54
C LYS A 192 15.19 -12.51 15.78
N VAL A 193 14.49 -13.40 16.49
CA VAL A 193 13.51 -14.32 15.89
C VAL A 193 12.22 -14.29 16.71
N ASN A 194 11.08 -14.17 16.05
CA ASN A 194 9.78 -14.35 16.66
C ASN A 194 9.26 -15.75 16.30
N PHE A 195 8.94 -16.55 17.32
CA PHE A 195 8.27 -17.83 17.15
C PHE A 195 6.77 -17.64 17.32
N TYR A 196 5.98 -18.19 16.41
CA TYR A 196 4.52 -18.22 16.51
C TYR A 196 4.10 -19.67 16.76
N LEU A 197 3.46 -19.92 17.90
CA LEU A 197 2.77 -21.18 18.17
C LEU A 197 1.38 -21.05 17.54
N VAL A 198 1.01 -22.00 16.69
CA VAL A 198 -0.29 -22.07 16.02
C VAL A 198 -1.01 -23.31 16.52
#